data_AF-A0A1M3P923-F1
#
_entry.id   AF-A0A1M3P923-F1
#
_cell.length_a   1.000
_cell.length_b   1.000
_cell.length_c   1.000
_cell.angle_alpha   90.00
_cell.angle_beta   90.00
_cell.angle_gamma   90.00
#
_symmetry.space_group_name_H-M   'P 1'
#
loop_
_entity.id
_entity.type
_entity.pdbx_description
1 polymer ?
#
loop_
_entity_poly.entity_id
_entity_poly.type
_entity_poly.pdbx_seq_one_letter_code
_entity_poly.pdbx_strand_id
1 'polypeptide(L)'
;MLVALAIFSLAALALVRLQAVSARTTVDLRVRTMAQIVARNLMIERLTDPQAPALGASSGIVENAGRQWPWAQQVDKADNDRLLVVTVRVDGGPGQSPAVLTFGRPAQ
;
A
#
# COMPACT_ATOMS: atom_id res chain seq x y z
N MET A 1 -35.01 21.60 31.97
CA MET A 1 -33.64 22.06 31.65
C MET A 1 -32.64 20.92 31.51
N LEU A 2 -32.67 19.88 32.37
CA LEU A 2 -31.75 18.74 32.30
C LEU A 2 -31.76 17.98 30.95
N VAL A 3 -32.94 17.79 30.37
CA VAL A 3 -33.10 17.11 29.06
C VAL A 3 -32.34 17.83 27.94
N ALA A 4 -32.41 19.16 27.89
CA ALA A 4 -31.74 19.93 26.84
C ALA A 4 -30.21 19.81 26.89
N LEU A 5 -29.64 19.84 28.10
CA LEU A 5 -28.20 19.68 28.30
C LEU A 5 -27.73 18.25 27.94
N ALA A 6 -28.55 17.24 28.24
CA ALA A 6 -28.27 15.86 27.84
C ALA A 6 -28.25 15.69 26.32
N ILE A 7 -29.23 16.26 25.60
CA ILE A 7 -29.27 16.20 24.13
C ILE A 7 -28.09 16.98 23.53
N PHE A 8 -27.81 18.17 24.06
CA PHE A 8 -26.70 18.99 23.60
C PHE A 8 -25.35 18.30 23.78
N SER A 9 -25.11 17.67 24.94
CA SER A 9 -23.88 16.92 25.20
C SER A 9 -23.73 15.67 24.32
N LEU A 10 -24.83 14.95 24.02
CA LEU A 10 -24.81 13.85 23.05
C LEU A 10 -24.47 14.33 21.64
N ALA A 11 -25.06 15.44 21.20
CA ALA A 11 -24.74 16.04 19.90
C ALA A 11 -23.26 16.48 19.84
N ALA A 12 -22.74 17.14 20.88
CA ALA A 12 -21.34 17.52 20.97
C ALA A 12 -20.41 16.30 20.92
N LEU A 13 -20.72 15.23 21.65
CA LEU A 13 -19.95 13.98 21.62
C LEU A 13 -19.98 13.32 20.24
N ALA A 14 -21.13 13.33 19.56
CA ALA A 14 -21.26 12.82 18.20
C ALA A 14 -20.38 13.60 17.21
N LEU A 15 -20.32 14.94 17.33
CA LEU A 15 -19.46 15.78 16.51
C LEU A 15 -17.96 15.50 16.76
N VAL A 16 -17.55 15.34 18.02
CA VAL A 16 -16.16 14.97 18.36
C VAL A 16 -15.80 13.61 17.76
N ARG A 17 -16.70 12.62 17.85
CA ARG A 17 -16.49 11.31 17.23
C ARG A 17 -16.38 11.40 15.70
N LEU A 18 -17.21 12.22 15.05
CA LEU A 18 -17.15 12.42 13.60
C LEU A 18 -15.79 12.98 13.17
N GLN A 19 -15.28 14.00 13.87
CA GLN A 19 -13.97 14.58 13.59
C GLN A 19 -12.84 13.55 13.76
N ALA A 20 -12.93 12.69 14.78
CA ALA A 20 -11.96 11.61 14.99
C ALA A 20 -12.01 10.56 13.87
N VAL A 21 -13.19 10.24 13.34
CA VAL A 21 -13.34 9.34 12.18
C VAL A 21 -12.72 9.96 10.93
N SER A 22 -13.02 11.23 10.63
CA SER A 22 -12.44 11.92 9.46
C SER A 22 -10.91 12.00 9.50
N ALA A 23 -10.33 12.23 10.69
CA ALA A 23 -8.88 12.23 10.87
C ALA A 23 -8.26 10.86 10.62
N ARG A 24 -8.87 9.78 11.14
CA ARG A 24 -8.42 8.40 10.90
C ARG A 24 -8.44 8.05 9.42
N THR A 25 -9.54 8.36 8.73
CA THR A 25 -9.66 8.15 7.27
C THR A 25 -8.55 8.84 6.49
N THR A 26 -8.14 10.06 6.88
CA THR A 26 -7.07 10.80 6.19
C THR A 26 -5.70 10.15 6.36
N VAL A 27 -5.41 9.62 7.56
CA VAL A 27 -4.16 8.89 7.83
C VAL A 27 -4.11 7.59 7.01
N ASP A 28 -5.20 6.85 6.96
CA ASP A 28 -5.28 5.59 6.19
C ASP A 28 -5.06 5.84 4.69
N LEU A 29 -5.68 6.90 4.15
CA LEU A 29 -5.46 7.32 2.76
C LEU A 29 -4.00 7.69 2.50
N ARG A 30 -3.38 8.47 3.39
CA ARG A 30 -1.98 8.87 3.25
C ARG A 30 -1.05 7.67 3.19
N VAL A 31 -1.23 6.69 4.08
CA VAL A 31 -0.35 5.53 4.11
C VAL A 31 -0.57 4.65 2.88
N ARG A 32 -1.83 4.47 2.44
CA ARG A 32 -2.14 3.76 1.19
C ARG A 32 -1.50 4.43 -0.03
N THR A 33 -1.57 5.76 -0.14
CA THR A 33 -0.92 6.50 -1.23
C THR A 33 0.60 6.30 -1.21
N MET A 34 1.22 6.34 -0.03
CA MET A 34 2.67 6.09 0.07
C MET A 34 3.04 4.64 -0.30
N ALA A 35 2.25 3.65 0.11
CA ALA A 35 2.45 2.25 -0.28
C ALA A 35 2.40 2.09 -1.82
N GLN A 36 1.50 2.80 -2.50
CA GLN A 36 1.40 2.81 -3.97
C GLN A 36 2.63 3.44 -4.63
N ILE A 37 3.14 4.55 -4.07
CA ILE A 37 4.37 5.18 -4.55
C ILE A 37 5.55 4.21 -4.41
N VAL A 38 5.68 3.54 -3.27
CA VAL A 38 6.73 2.53 -3.03
C VAL A 38 6.61 1.36 -4.02
N ALA A 39 5.41 0.83 -4.24
CA ALA A 39 5.17 -0.24 -5.20
C ALA A 39 5.58 0.17 -6.63
N ARG A 40 5.30 1.42 -7.01
CA ARG A 40 5.67 1.96 -8.33
C ARG A 40 7.17 2.20 -8.46
N ASN A 41 7.86 2.60 -7.39
CA ASN A 41 9.31 2.71 -7.37
C ASN A 41 9.95 1.33 -7.56
N LEU A 42 9.48 0.32 -6.82
CA LEU A 42 9.94 -1.08 -6.99
C LEU A 42 9.70 -1.58 -8.41
N MET A 43 8.53 -1.31 -8.99
CA MET A 43 8.25 -1.65 -10.39
C MET A 43 9.26 -1.02 -11.35
N ILE A 44 9.51 0.29 -11.23
CA ILE A 44 10.46 1.00 -12.10
C ILE A 44 11.85 0.41 -11.94
N GLU A 45 12.28 0.11 -10.72
CA GLU A 45 13.56 -0.55 -10.46
C GLU A 45 13.64 -1.90 -11.18
N ARG A 46 12.61 -2.75 -11.08
CA ARG A 46 12.57 -4.03 -11.80
C ARG A 46 12.47 -3.88 -13.31
N LEU A 47 11.87 -2.80 -13.83
CA LEU A 47 11.79 -2.57 -15.28
C LEU A 47 13.10 -2.04 -15.86
N THR A 48 13.91 -1.36 -15.05
CA THR A 48 15.14 -0.68 -15.49
C THR A 48 16.41 -1.46 -15.19
N ASP A 49 16.37 -2.42 -14.25
CA ASP A 49 17.49 -3.32 -13.98
C ASP A 49 17.84 -4.14 -15.24
N PRO A 50 19.08 -4.12 -15.75
CA PRO A 50 19.50 -4.96 -16.87
C PRO A 50 19.30 -6.45 -16.61
N GLN A 51 19.49 -6.90 -15.36
CA GLN A 51 19.28 -8.29 -14.97
C GLN A 51 17.79 -8.55 -14.74
N ALA A 52 17.28 -9.63 -15.34
CA ALA A 52 15.90 -10.05 -15.13
C ALA A 52 15.73 -10.53 -13.67
N PRO A 53 14.59 -10.21 -13.01
CA PRO A 53 14.34 -10.70 -11.68
C PRO A 53 14.19 -12.23 -11.71
N ALA A 54 14.72 -12.90 -10.68
CA ALA A 54 14.60 -14.35 -10.55
C ALA A 54 13.12 -14.77 -10.47
N LEU A 55 12.82 -15.94 -11.05
CA LEU A 55 11.50 -16.56 -10.98
C LEU A 55 11.14 -16.94 -9.54
N GLY A 56 9.84 -16.90 -9.24
CA GLY A 56 9.30 -17.27 -7.93
C GLY A 56 9.20 -16.09 -6.97
N ALA A 57 9.19 -16.41 -5.68
CA ALA A 57 8.92 -15.47 -4.61
C ALA A 57 10.20 -14.81 -4.07
N SER A 58 10.16 -13.50 -3.86
CA SER A 58 11.17 -12.76 -3.11
C SER A 58 10.48 -11.77 -2.18
N SER A 59 11.19 -11.32 -1.14
CA SER A 59 10.66 -10.35 -0.20
C SER A 59 11.80 -9.54 0.41
N GLY A 60 11.45 -8.41 1.01
CA GLY A 60 12.42 -7.55 1.66
C GLY A 60 11.77 -6.35 2.31
N ILE A 61 12.61 -5.40 2.68
CA ILE A 61 12.20 -4.11 3.25
C ILE A 61 12.89 -3.02 2.43
N VAL A 62 12.15 -1.97 2.09
CA VAL A 62 12.70 -0.76 1.46
C VAL A 62 12.39 0.46 2.32
N GLU A 63 13.34 1.38 2.43
CA GLU A 63 13.11 2.64 3.12
C GLU A 63 12.57 3.69 2.13
N ASN A 64 11.47 4.36 2.49
CA ASN A 64 10.95 5.47 1.73
C ASN A 64 10.22 6.45 2.65
N ALA A 65 10.46 7.75 2.46
CA ALA A 65 9.94 8.81 3.30
C ALA A 65 10.22 8.60 4.81
N GLY A 66 11.41 8.08 5.16
CA GLY A 66 11.82 7.80 6.54
C GLY A 66 11.07 6.64 7.21
N ARG A 67 10.37 5.80 6.43
CA ARG A 67 9.67 4.60 6.91
C ARG A 67 10.16 3.36 6.17
N GLN A 68 10.25 2.26 6.90
CA GLN A 68 10.49 0.93 6.34
C GLN A 68 9.19 0.31 5.81
N TRP A 69 9.22 -0.17 4.58
CA TRP A 69 8.11 -0.79 3.86
C TRP A 69 8.44 -2.23 3.52
N PRO A 70 7.82 -3.21 4.20
CA PRO A 70 7.91 -4.60 3.83
C PRO A 70 7.27 -4.81 2.46
N TRP A 71 7.94 -5.56 1.60
CA TRP A 71 7.42 -5.93 0.29
C TRP A 71 7.62 -7.41 0.01
N ALA A 72 6.75 -7.95 -0.82
CA ALA A 72 6.86 -9.28 -1.41
C ALA A 72 6.67 -9.16 -2.91
N GLN A 73 7.40 -9.97 -3.67
CA GLN A 73 7.33 -10.04 -5.12
C GLN A 73 7.17 -11.49 -5.54
N GLN A 74 6.32 -11.72 -6.53
CA GLN A 74 6.20 -12.99 -7.24
C GLN A 74 6.51 -12.75 -8.71
N VAL A 75 7.34 -13.61 -9.29
CA VAL A 75 7.70 -13.55 -10.72
C VAL A 75 7.35 -14.87 -11.38
N ASP A 76 6.43 -14.81 -12.34
CA ASP A 76 5.98 -15.96 -13.11
C ASP A 76 6.31 -15.78 -14.59
N LYS A 77 6.45 -16.89 -15.32
CA LYS A 77 6.56 -16.86 -16.79
C LYS A 77 5.16 -16.72 -17.38
N ALA A 78 5.02 -15.87 -18.39
CA ALA A 78 3.83 -15.87 -19.23
C ALA A 78 3.82 -17.09 -20.16
N ASP A 79 2.65 -17.43 -20.71
CA ASP A 79 2.43 -18.61 -21.58
C ASP A 79 3.38 -18.71 -22.79
N ASN A 80 3.96 -17.58 -23.24
CA ASN A 80 4.86 -17.53 -24.39
C ASN A 80 6.35 -17.58 -24.02
N ASP A 81 6.69 -17.76 -22.74
CA ASP A 81 8.05 -17.83 -22.16
C ASP A 81 8.98 -16.63 -22.44
N ARG A 82 8.52 -15.62 -23.19
CA ARG A 82 9.26 -14.41 -23.56
C ARG A 82 8.97 -13.24 -22.62
N LEU A 83 7.95 -13.36 -21.79
CA LEU A 83 7.52 -12.34 -20.86
C LEU A 83 7.51 -12.89 -19.43
N LEU A 84 8.04 -12.09 -18.51
CA LEU A 84 7.90 -12.28 -17.08
C LEU A 84 6.74 -11.42 -16.58
N VAL A 85 5.85 -12.01 -15.81
CA VAL A 85 4.81 -11.31 -15.07
C VAL A 85 5.30 -11.13 -13.64
N VAL A 86 5.50 -9.88 -13.24
CA VAL A 86 5.99 -9.52 -11.91
C VAL A 86 4.84 -8.91 -11.13
N THR A 87 4.51 -9.50 -9.98
CA THR A 87 3.54 -8.95 -9.02
C THR A 87 4.28 -8.50 -7.77
N VAL A 88 4.13 -7.23 -7.39
CA VAL A 88 4.71 -6.63 -6.18
C VAL A 88 3.59 -6.27 -5.21
N ARG A 89 3.73 -6.72 -3.97
CA ARG A 89 2.87 -6.38 -2.83
C ARG A 89 3.69 -5.57 -1.82
N VAL A 90 3.23 -4.38 -1.46
CA VAL A 90 3.83 -3.53 -0.42
C VAL A 90 2.86 -3.44 0.75
N ASP A 91 3.35 -3.75 1.94
CA ASP A 91 2.54 -3.79 3.16
C ASP A 91 2.45 -2.41 3.83
N GLY A 92 1.22 -1.94 4.06
CA GLY A 92 0.95 -0.68 4.75
C GLY A 92 1.09 -0.77 6.27
N GLY A 93 1.13 -1.98 6.83
CA GLY A 93 1.06 -2.24 8.26
C GLY A 93 -0.34 -2.65 8.73
N PRO A 94 -0.53 -2.87 10.04
CA PRO A 94 -1.76 -3.42 10.60
C PRO A 94 -2.99 -2.57 10.24
N GLY A 95 -4.06 -3.25 9.80
CA GLY A 95 -5.33 -2.60 9.45
C GLY A 95 -5.36 -1.90 8.09
N GLN A 96 -4.27 -1.93 7.32
CA GLN A 96 -4.21 -1.31 6.01
C GLN A 96 -4.24 -2.33 4.88
N SER A 97 -4.98 -2.01 3.82
CA SER A 97 -4.89 -2.79 2.58
C SER A 97 -3.51 -2.61 1.94
N PRO A 98 -2.83 -3.70 1.55
CA PRO A 98 -1.56 -3.61 0.87
C PRO A 98 -1.72 -2.96 -0.52
N ALA A 99 -0.67 -2.31 -0.97
CA ALA A 99 -0.56 -1.89 -2.37
C ALA A 99 -0.09 -3.09 -3.20
N VAL A 100 -0.85 -3.46 -4.22
CA VAL A 100 -0.47 -4.54 -5.16
C VAL A 100 -0.39 -3.97 -6.56
N LEU A 101 0.67 -4.30 -7.27
CA LEU A 101 0.87 -3.92 -8.66
C LEU A 101 1.46 -5.08 -9.45
N THR A 102 0.91 -5.34 -10.63
CA THR A 102 1.36 -6.40 -11.54
C THR A 102 1.76 -5.78 -12.88
N PHE A 103 2.88 -6.21 -13.45
CA PHE A 103 3.40 -5.69 -14.71
C PHE A 103 4.17 -6.76 -15.48
N GLY A 104 4.26 -6.58 -16.80
CA GLY A 104 5.06 -7.42 -17.69
C GLY A 104 6.44 -6.83 -17.93
N ARG A 105 7.45 -7.71 -18.05
CA ARG A 105 8.82 -7.37 -18.45
C ARG A 105 9.34 -8.44 -19.44
N PRO A 106 10.08 -8.09 -20.50
CA PRO A 106 10.72 -9.10 -21.35
C PRO A 106 11.73 -9.96 -20.56
N ALA A 107 11.70 -11.27 -20.77
CA ALA A 107 12.75 -12.20 -20.34
C ALA A 107 13.93 -12.00 -21.31
N GLN A 108 14.93 -11.20 -20.91
CA GLN A 108 16.14 -10.99 -21.73
C GLN A 108 16.99 -12.26 -21.78
#